data_AF-A0A6V7LIQ1-F1
#
_entry.id   AF-A0A6V7LIQ1-F1
#
_cell.length_a   1.000
_cell.length_b   1.000
_cell.length_c   1.000
_cell.angle_alpha   90.00
_cell.angle_beta   90.00
_cell.angle_gamma   90.00
#
_symmetry.space_group_name_H-M   'P 1'
#
loop_
_entity.id
_entity.type
_entity.pdbx_description
1 polymer ?
#
loop_
_entity_poly.entity_id
_entity_poly.type
_entity_poly.pdbx_seq_one_letter_code
_entity_poly.pdbx_strand_id
1 'polypeptide(L)'
;IATDFSMMLRTFGPIVDTLFIGMQDIFIHGRVGDILFDGLPLSCQKVDKKLAMLCQMLRNQPPPLLKVTDTPDLYLYSFFYR
;
A
#
# COMPACT_ATOMS: atom_id res chain seq x y z
N ILE A 1 2.57 10.48 20.13
CA ILE A 1 2.62 10.60 18.65
C ILE A 1 3.89 9.96 18.08
N ALA A 2 5.10 10.25 18.59
CA ALA A 2 6.34 9.63 18.07
C ALA A 2 6.51 8.13 18.40
N THR A 3 5.95 7.65 19.52
CA THR A 3 6.10 6.26 19.99
C THR A 3 5.30 5.25 19.15
N ASP A 4 4.08 5.58 18.74
CA ASP A 4 3.23 4.70 17.92
C ASP A 4 3.79 4.49 16.51
N PHE A 5 4.29 5.55 15.88
CA PHE A 5 4.88 5.47 14.54
C PHE A 5 6.14 4.59 14.53
N SER A 6 6.97 4.71 15.57
CA SER A 6 8.14 3.85 15.77
C SER A 6 7.75 2.37 15.92
N MET A 7 6.64 2.05 16.56
CA MET A 7 6.18 0.67 16.73
C MET A 7 5.60 0.12 15.42
N MET A 8 4.85 0.94 14.69
CA MET A 8 4.32 0.61 13.37
C MET A 8 5.44 0.28 12.37
N LEU A 9 6.45 1.15 12.27
CA LEU A 9 7.59 0.93 11.38
C LEU A 9 8.37 -0.34 11.71
N ARG A 10 8.55 -0.66 13.00
CA ARG A 10 9.21 -1.91 13.41
C ARG A 10 8.41 -3.15 13.05
N THR A 11 7.08 -3.06 13.09
CA THR A 11 6.18 -4.20 12.85
C THR A 11 5.96 -4.43 11.36
N PHE A 12 5.72 -3.37 10.61
CA PHE A 12 5.33 -3.42 9.20
C PHE A 12 6.46 -3.10 8.24
N GLY A 13 7.43 -2.27 8.63
CA GLY A 13 8.53 -1.84 7.75
C GLY A 13 9.25 -2.98 7.04
N PRO A 14 9.57 -4.12 7.70
CA PRO A 14 10.23 -5.24 7.05
C PRO A 14 9.40 -6.02 6.03
N ILE A 15 8.08 -5.80 5.98
CA ILE A 15 7.13 -6.59 5.17
C ILE A 15 6.21 -5.72 4.30
N VAL A 16 6.24 -4.40 4.47
CA VAL A 16 5.37 -3.45 3.76
C VAL A 16 5.57 -3.53 2.24
N ASP A 17 6.75 -3.96 1.82
CA ASP A 17 7.11 -4.20 0.44
C ASP A 17 6.23 -5.26 -0.23
N THR A 18 5.80 -6.27 0.51
CA THR A 18 4.91 -7.33 0.01
C THR A 18 3.53 -6.84 -0.43
N LEU A 19 3.14 -5.62 -0.05
CA LEU A 19 1.91 -4.98 -0.53
C LEU A 19 2.03 -4.52 -1.98
N PHE A 20 3.23 -4.20 -2.44
CA PHE A 20 3.46 -3.64 -3.77
C PHE A 20 3.83 -4.76 -4.74
N ILE A 21 3.05 -4.87 -5.82
CA ILE A 21 3.24 -5.96 -6.80
C ILE A 21 4.49 -5.69 -7.63
N GLY A 22 5.39 -6.68 -7.70
CA GLY A 22 6.52 -6.66 -8.63
C GLY A 22 7.72 -5.82 -8.17
N MET A 23 7.82 -5.49 -6.88
CA MET A 23 9.04 -4.88 -6.34
C MET A 23 10.22 -5.86 -6.41
N GLN A 24 11.34 -5.34 -6.90
CA GLN A 24 12.60 -6.08 -7.02
C GLN A 24 13.64 -5.58 -6.01
N ASP A 25 13.48 -4.36 -5.53
CA ASP A 25 14.34 -3.69 -4.56
C ASP A 25 13.50 -2.78 -3.64
N ILE A 26 14.17 -1.97 -2.81
CA ILE A 26 13.52 -1.04 -1.88
C ILE A 26 12.81 0.14 -2.56
N PHE A 27 12.95 0.28 -3.88
CA PHE A 27 12.34 1.31 -4.68
C PHE A 27 11.16 0.74 -5.46
N ILE A 28 10.10 1.54 -5.58
CA ILE A 28 8.98 1.20 -6.43
C ILE A 28 9.29 1.70 -7.84
N HIS A 29 9.28 0.77 -8.79
CA HIS A 29 9.43 1.07 -10.21
C HIS A 29 8.07 1.04 -10.89
N GLY A 30 7.78 2.01 -11.73
CA GLY A 30 6.52 2.11 -12.46
C GLY A 30 6.64 3.06 -13.64
N ARG A 31 5.67 3.03 -14.56
CA ARG A 31 5.65 4.02 -15.64
C ARG A 31 5.31 5.37 -15.05
N VAL A 32 5.85 6.42 -15.65
CA VAL A 32 5.58 7.81 -15.22
C VAL A 32 4.08 8.09 -15.18
N GLY A 33 3.31 7.60 -16.15
CA GLY A 33 1.84 7.73 -16.15
C GLY A 33 1.17 7.06 -14.94
N ASP A 34 1.64 5.87 -14.56
CA ASP A 34 1.11 5.14 -13.40
C ASP A 34 1.45 5.87 -12.09
N ILE A 35 2.66 6.41 -11.97
CA ILE A 35 3.11 7.16 -10.79
C ILE A 35 2.33 8.49 -10.65
N LEU A 36 2.11 9.19 -11.76
CA LEU A 36 1.52 10.53 -11.75
C LEU A 36 -0.02 10.52 -11.76
N PHE A 37 -0.67 9.55 -12.42
CA PHE A 37 -2.10 9.63 -12.76
C PHE A 37 -2.90 8.38 -12.40
N ASP A 38 -2.43 7.20 -12.82
CA ASP A 38 -3.24 5.98 -12.73
C ASP A 38 -3.17 5.33 -11.33
N GLY A 39 -2.07 5.57 -10.62
CA GLY A 39 -1.76 5.00 -9.32
C GLY A 39 -0.98 3.69 -9.44
N LEU A 40 -0.21 3.38 -8.40
CA LEU A 40 0.56 2.16 -8.30
C LEU A 40 -0.27 1.02 -7.71
N PRO A 41 -0.17 -0.21 -8.25
CA PRO A 41 -0.93 -1.33 -7.75
C PRO A 41 -0.45 -1.78 -6.36
N LEU A 42 -1.39 -1.85 -5.44
CA LEU A 42 -1.22 -2.34 -4.07
C LEU A 42 -2.18 -3.49 -3.83
N SER A 43 -1.67 -4.66 -3.45
CA SER A 43 -2.47 -5.87 -3.27
C SER A 43 -2.45 -6.37 -1.84
N CYS A 44 -3.64 -6.66 -1.34
CA CYS A 44 -3.92 -7.27 -0.05
C CYS A 44 -4.28 -8.77 -0.16
N GLN A 45 -4.21 -9.37 -1.36
CA GLN A 45 -4.68 -10.75 -1.60
C GLN A 45 -3.78 -11.84 -1.02
N LYS A 46 -2.46 -11.62 -0.99
CA LYS A 46 -1.46 -12.62 -0.56
C LYS A 46 -0.43 -12.02 0.40
N VAL A 47 -0.93 -11.28 1.40
CA VAL A 47 -0.06 -10.56 2.35
C VAL A 47 0.19 -11.38 3.61
N ASP A 48 1.29 -11.06 4.30
CA ASP A 48 1.58 -11.64 5.61
C ASP A 48 0.44 -11.38 6.60
N LYS A 49 0.17 -12.31 7.53
CA LYS A 49 -0.86 -12.15 8.57
C LYS A 49 -0.68 -10.87 9.39
N LYS A 50 0.57 -10.42 9.58
CA LYS A 50 0.85 -9.16 10.26
C LYS A 50 0.25 -7.98 9.51
N LEU A 51 0.26 -7.99 8.18
CA LEU A 51 -0.34 -6.95 7.33
C LEU A 51 -1.85 -7.04 7.19
N ALA A 52 -2.48 -8.14 7.64
CA ALA A 52 -3.94 -8.29 7.57
C ALA A 52 -4.67 -7.14 8.28
N MET A 53 -4.14 -6.67 9.41
CA MET A 53 -4.71 -5.52 10.12
C MET A 53 -4.62 -4.24 9.26
N LEU A 54 -3.50 -4.02 8.59
CA LEU A 54 -3.31 -2.86 7.72
C LEU A 54 -4.25 -2.92 6.51
N CYS A 55 -4.37 -4.08 5.87
CA CYS A 55 -5.33 -4.31 4.79
C CYS A 55 -6.79 -4.13 5.23
N GLN A 56 -7.13 -4.56 6.45
CA GLN A 56 -8.46 -4.31 7.03
C GLN A 56 -8.73 -2.82 7.25
N MET A 57 -7.71 -2.06 7.69
CA MET A 57 -7.81 -0.60 7.80
C MET A 57 -8.02 0.05 6.43
N LEU A 58 -7.24 -0.34 5.41
CA LEU A 58 -7.40 0.18 4.04
C LEU A 58 -8.80 -0.12 3.46
N ARG A 59 -9.38 -1.28 3.79
CA ARG A 59 -10.73 -1.66 3.37
C ARG A 59 -11.82 -0.85 4.08
N ASN A 60 -11.71 -0.66 5.38
CA ASN A 60 -12.74 -0.01 6.18
C ASN A 60 -12.70 1.53 6.06
N GLN A 61 -11.50 2.09 5.96
CA GLN A 61 -11.25 3.52 5.91
C GLN A 61 -10.13 3.79 4.90
N PRO A 62 -10.43 3.69 3.59
CA PRO A 62 -9.43 3.95 2.57
C PRO A 62 -8.94 5.39 2.69
N PRO A 63 -7.62 5.62 2.78
CA PRO A 63 -7.10 6.97 2.80
C PRO A 63 -7.40 7.65 1.46
N PRO A 64 -7.47 8.99 1.41
CA PRO A 64 -7.91 9.72 0.22
C PRO A 64 -7.03 9.49 -1.03
N LEU A 65 -5.80 9.03 -0.83
CA LEU A 65 -4.82 8.69 -1.87
C LEU A 65 -4.98 7.27 -2.42
N LEU A 66 -5.82 6.44 -1.80
CA LEU A 66 -6.05 5.05 -2.20
C LEU A 66 -7.35 4.95 -2.98
N LYS A 67 -7.25 4.51 -4.23
CA LYS A 67 -8.41 4.22 -5.08
C LYS A 67 -8.72 2.74 -5.02
N VAL A 68 -10.01 2.42 -4.86
CA VAL A 68 -10.51 1.05 -4.90
C VAL A 68 -10.67 0.62 -6.36
N THR A 69 -10.32 -0.61 -6.68
CA THR A 69 -10.52 -1.19 -8.01
C THR A 69 -11.72 -2.13 -8.02
N ASP A 70 -12.16 -2.56 -9.21
CA ASP A 70 -13.21 -3.58 -9.34
C ASP A 70 -12.78 -4.96 -8.81
N THR A 71 -11.46 -5.16 -8.64
CA THR A 71 -10.90 -6.39 -8.08
C THR A 71 -10.81 -6.27 -6.55
N PRO A 72 -11.40 -7.21 -5.79
CA PRO A 72 -11.34 -7.18 -4.33
C PRO A 72 -9.88 -7.29 -3.86
N ASP A 73 -9.56 -6.52 -2.82
CA ASP A 73 -8.23 -6.45 -2.21
C ASP A 73 -7.11 -5.99 -3.17
N LEU A 74 -7.47 -5.35 -4.28
CA LEU A 74 -6.56 -4.64 -5.15
C LEU A 74 -6.90 -3.16 -5.14
N TYR A 75 -5.88 -2.35 -4.91
CA TYR A 75 -5.96 -0.92 -4.76
C TYR A 75 -4.96 -0.22 -5.66
N LEU A 76 -5.22 1.05 -5.97
CA LEU A 76 -4.28 1.93 -6.67
C LEU A 76 -3.89 3.07 -5.74
N TYR A 77 -2.61 3.14 -5.42
CA TYR A 77 -2.04 4.19 -4.58
C TYR A 77 -1.55 5.36 -5.44
N SER A 78 -2.05 6.56 -5.18
CA SER A 78 -1.60 7.79 -5.83
C SER A 78 -0.61 8.54 -4.94
N PHE A 79 0.48 9.04 -5.51
CA PHE A 79 1.39 9.96 -4.81
C PHE A 79 0.82 11.39 -4.71
N PHE A 80 -0.10 11.74 -5.59
CA PHE A 80 -0.69 13.06 -5.65
C PHE A 80 -2.14 13.00 -5.17
N TYR A 81 -2.45 13.87 -4.23
CA TYR A 81 -3.83 14.16 -3.85
C TYR A 81 -4.42 15.09 -4.91
N ARG A 82 -5.63 14.78 -5.38
CA ARG A 82 -6.37 15.64 -6.31
C ARG A 82 -7.41 16.45 -5.56
#